data_AF-A0A7C0XNA6-F1
#
_entry.id   AF-A0A7C0XNA6-F1
#
_cell.length_a   1.000
_cell.length_b   1.000
_cell.length_c   1.000
_cell.angle_alpha   90.00
_cell.angle_beta   90.00
_cell.angle_gamma   90.00
#
_symmetry.space_group_name_H-M   'P 1'
#
loop_
_entity.id
_entity.type
_entity.pdbx_description
1 polymer ?
#
loop_
_entity_poly.entity_id
_entity_poly.type
_entity_poly.pdbx_seq_one_letter_code
_entity_poly.pdbx_strand_id
1 'polypeptide(L)'
;MQESLMMECIQRIQCAEAVVELEVNCDLVCKRRVAKRYRVKEIDERLRRERTKSEAKIISEARRRGVPTPIIFDISDYEIVMERVEGVLAREVFEREGEADEGS
;
A
#
# COMPACT_ATOMS: atom_id res chain seq x y z
N MET A 1 -15.87 -14.40 -27.70
CA MET A 1 -16.73 -15.05 -26.69
C MET A 1 -16.27 -14.48 -25.34
N GLN A 2 -16.97 -13.43 -24.90
CA GLN A 2 -16.95 -12.80 -23.58
C GLN A 2 -15.61 -12.72 -22.81
N GLU A 3 -14.83 -11.65 -23.05
CA GLU A 3 -13.97 -11.04 -22.02
C GLU A 3 -14.74 -9.90 -21.32
N SER A 4 -15.97 -10.20 -20.90
CA SER A 4 -16.84 -9.31 -20.15
C SER A 4 -17.22 -9.97 -18.83
N LEU A 5 -16.25 -10.06 -17.92
CA LEU A 5 -16.37 -10.45 -16.51
C LEU A 5 -15.00 -10.03 -15.93
N MET A 6 -14.80 -8.93 -15.22
CA MET A 6 -15.46 -8.45 -14.02
C MET A 6 -15.11 -6.97 -13.91
N MET A 7 -16.13 -6.11 -13.90
CA MET A 7 -16.00 -4.74 -13.40
C MET A 7 -16.16 -4.82 -11.88
N GLU A 8 -15.28 -5.55 -11.21
CA GLU A 8 -15.38 -5.74 -9.75
C GLU A 8 -14.83 -4.51 -9.05
N CYS A 9 -15.62 -3.98 -8.11
CA CYS A 9 -15.37 -2.71 -7.45
C CYS A 9 -13.92 -2.64 -6.96
N ILE A 10 -13.12 -1.76 -7.56
CA ILE A 10 -11.78 -1.45 -7.07
C ILE A 10 -11.94 -0.32 -6.05
N GLN A 11 -11.66 -0.59 -4.78
CA GLN A 11 -11.53 0.47 -3.80
C GLN A 11 -10.20 1.16 -4.03
N ARG A 12 -10.25 2.43 -4.43
CA ARG A 12 -9.06 3.26 -4.66
C ARG A 12 -8.91 4.26 -3.53
N ILE A 13 -7.77 4.21 -2.85
CA ILE A 13 -7.42 5.10 -1.74
C ILE A 13 -6.27 5.98 -2.18
N GLN A 14 -6.50 7.30 -2.22
CA GLN A 14 -5.46 8.27 -2.51
C GLN A 14 -4.75 8.67 -1.22
N CYS A 15 -3.46 8.36 -1.11
CA CYS A 15 -2.60 8.85 -0.05
C CYS A 15 -1.76 10.04 -0.53
N ALA A 16 -0.97 10.61 0.39
CA ALA A 16 -0.07 11.72 0.07
C ALA A 16 0.94 11.37 -1.03
N GLU A 17 1.48 10.15 -1.05
CA GLU A 17 2.56 9.76 -1.98
C GLU A 17 2.16 8.68 -2.99
N ALA A 18 1.20 7.83 -2.64
CA ALA A 18 0.79 6.69 -3.43
C ALA A 18 -0.73 6.62 -3.57
N VAL A 19 -1.17 5.89 -4.58
CA VAL A 19 -2.52 5.36 -4.70
C VAL A 19 -2.46 3.90 -4.27
N VAL A 20 -3.45 3.47 -3.51
CA VAL A 20 -3.66 2.07 -3.16
C VAL A 20 -4.94 1.60 -3.84
N GLU A 21 -4.86 0.54 -4.63
CA GLU A 21 -5.97 -0.09 -5.34
C GLU A 21 -6.20 -1.47 -4.73
N LEU A 22 -7.40 -1.69 -4.19
CA LEU A 22 -7.84 -2.97 -3.63
C LEU A 22 -8.94 -3.52 -4.51
N GLU A 23 -8.82 -4.78 -4.92
CA GLU A 23 -9.87 -5.47 -5.65
C GLU A 23 -10.74 -6.23 -4.63
N VAL A 24 -12.06 -6.04 -4.69
CA VAL A 24 -12.99 -6.46 -3.63
C VAL A 24 -13.02 -7.98 -3.40
N ASN A 25 -12.67 -8.79 -4.41
CA ASN A 25 -12.62 -10.25 -4.31
C ASN A 25 -11.20 -10.82 -4.42
N CYS A 26 -10.18 -9.99 -4.18
CA CYS A 26 -8.79 -10.41 -4.24
C CYS A 26 -8.06 -10.14 -2.92
N ASP A 27 -7.25 -11.10 -2.48
CA ASP A 27 -6.33 -10.95 -1.35
C ASP A 27 -5.07 -10.14 -1.71
N LEU A 28 -5.16 -9.30 -2.74
CA LEU A 28 -4.07 -8.49 -3.25
C LEU A 28 -4.38 -7.00 -3.14
N VAL A 29 -3.31 -6.24 -2.95
CA VAL A 29 -3.32 -4.79 -3.01
C VAL A 29 -2.21 -4.30 -3.93
N CYS A 30 -2.56 -3.35 -4.78
CA CYS A 30 -1.62 -2.64 -5.65
C CYS A 30 -1.31 -1.27 -5.05
N LYS A 31 -0.05 -1.04 -4.68
CA LYS A 31 0.42 0.26 -4.18
C LYS A 31 1.27 0.95 -5.23
N ARG A 32 0.73 2.01 -5.83
CA ARG A 32 1.34 2.76 -6.94
C ARG A 32 1.79 4.16 -6.49
N ARG A 33 3.09 4.46 -6.53
CA ARG A 33 3.60 5.82 -6.28
C ARG A 33 3.22 6.74 -7.44
N VAL A 34 2.71 7.93 -7.17
CA VAL A 34 2.25 8.89 -8.21
C VAL A 34 3.27 10.02 -8.39
N ALA A 35 3.44 10.49 -9.63
CA ALA A 35 4.30 11.61 -9.94
C ALA A 35 3.89 12.87 -9.18
N LYS A 36 4.87 13.60 -8.68
CA LYS A 36 4.64 14.87 -7.98
C LYS A 36 5.12 16.03 -8.83
N ARG A 37 4.16 16.80 -9.37
CA ARG A 37 4.40 17.95 -10.27
C ARG A 37 5.31 19.03 -9.68
N TYR A 38 5.43 19.09 -8.35
CA TYR A 38 6.32 20.03 -7.67
C TYR A 38 7.80 19.59 -7.68
N ARG A 39 8.12 18.37 -8.11
CA ARG A 39 9.49 17.84 -8.17
C ARG A 39 10.03 17.91 -9.59
N VAL A 40 11.33 18.15 -9.71
CA VAL A 40 12.09 17.97 -10.95
C VAL A 40 11.92 16.51 -11.42
N LYS A 41 11.65 16.31 -12.71
CA LYS A 41 11.22 15.01 -13.27
C LYS A 41 12.21 13.89 -12.97
N GLU A 42 13.50 14.15 -13.21
CA GLU A 42 14.60 13.20 -13.01
C GLU A 42 14.71 12.80 -11.53
N ILE A 43 14.47 13.74 -10.62
CA ILE A 43 14.48 13.51 -9.17
C ILE A 43 13.25 12.70 -8.75
N ASP A 44 12.05 13.03 -9.25
CA ASP A 44 10.82 12.29 -8.91
C ASP A 44 10.89 10.83 -9.36
N GLU A 45 11.34 10.60 -10.59
CA GLU A 45 11.48 9.26 -11.14
C GLU A 45 12.49 8.41 -10.35
N ARG A 46 13.66 8.97 -10.06
CA ARG A 46 14.68 8.30 -9.25
C ARG A 46 14.12 8.00 -7.85
N LEU A 47 13.52 9.01 -7.20
CA LEU A 47 12.99 8.89 -5.84
C LEU A 47 11.90 7.82 -5.76
N ARG A 48 10.97 7.78 -6.73
CA ARG A 48 9.91 6.78 -6.75
C ARG A 48 10.49 5.37 -6.95
N ARG A 49 11.41 5.16 -7.90
CA ARG A 49 12.08 3.87 -8.11
C ARG A 49 12.81 3.38 -6.86
N GLU A 50 13.62 4.24 -6.26
CA GLU A 50 14.40 3.91 -5.06
C GLU A 50 13.48 3.57 -3.88
N ARG A 51 12.42 4.35 -3.66
CA ARG A 51 11.47 4.11 -2.56
C ARG A 51 10.66 2.83 -2.77
N THR A 52 10.19 2.54 -3.98
CA THR A 52 9.47 1.29 -4.30
C THR A 52 10.35 0.07 -4.00
N LYS A 53 11.60 0.07 -4.51
CA LYS A 53 12.55 -1.03 -4.27
C LYS A 53 12.92 -1.18 -2.80
N SER A 54 13.17 -0.06 -2.11
CA SER A 54 13.55 -0.08 -0.69
C SER A 54 12.41 -0.60 0.18
N GLU A 55 11.17 -0.18 -0.07
CA GLU A 55 10.00 -0.64 0.67
C GLU A 55 9.79 -2.14 0.52
N ALA A 56 9.76 -2.65 -0.72
CA ALA A 56 9.60 -4.08 -0.97
C ALA A 56 10.73 -4.91 -0.34
N LYS A 57 11.96 -4.40 -0.37
CA LYS A 57 13.12 -5.02 0.29
C LYS A 57 12.94 -5.09 1.81
N ILE A 58 12.59 -3.98 2.45
CA ILE A 58 12.41 -3.90 3.91
C ILE A 58 11.26 -4.82 4.36
N ILE A 59 10.13 -4.81 3.66
CA ILE A 59 8.99 -5.69 3.95
C ILE A 59 9.43 -7.17 3.86
N SER A 60 10.11 -7.54 2.78
CA SER A 60 10.58 -8.91 2.59
C SER A 60 11.61 -9.35 3.64
N GLU A 61 12.51 -8.45 4.03
CA GLU A 61 13.51 -8.69 5.09
C GLU A 61 12.86 -8.84 6.46
N ALA A 62 11.90 -7.99 6.80
CA ALA A 62 11.14 -8.07 8.04
C ALA A 62 10.38 -9.40 8.14
N ARG A 63 9.72 -9.82 7.04
CA ARG A 63 9.01 -11.10 6.98
C ARG A 63 9.92 -12.30 7.25
N ARG A 64 11.11 -12.33 6.63
CA ARG A 64 12.10 -13.39 6.84
C ARG A 64 12.59 -13.48 8.29
N ARG A 65 12.42 -12.42 9.08
CA ARG A 65 12.77 -12.36 10.50
C ARG A 65 11.58 -12.60 11.44
N GLY A 66 10.43 -13.02 10.90
CA GLY A 66 9.24 -13.37 11.68
C GLY A 66 8.32 -12.19 12.01
N VAL A 67 8.56 -11.00 11.45
CA VAL A 67 7.62 -9.88 11.58
C VAL A 67 6.39 -10.15 10.70
N PRO A 68 5.15 -10.00 11.22
CA PRO A 68 3.93 -10.20 10.43
C PRO A 68 3.75 -9.05 9.43
N THR A 69 4.36 -9.18 8.26
CA THR A 69 4.24 -8.22 7.16
C THR A 69 3.60 -8.88 5.93
N PRO A 70 2.99 -8.09 5.02
CA PRO A 70 2.42 -8.61 3.78
C PRO A 70 3.42 -9.43 2.97
N ILE A 71 2.95 -10.47 2.27
CA ILE A 71 3.71 -11.15 1.22
C ILE A 71 3.80 -10.23 0.00
N ILE A 72 5.01 -10.02 -0.54
CA ILE A 72 5.21 -9.34 -1.82
C ILE A 72 5.03 -10.35 -2.95
N PHE A 73 4.17 -10.03 -3.93
CA PHE A 73 3.93 -10.86 -5.13
C PHE A 73 4.69 -10.35 -6.34
N ASP A 74 4.68 -9.03 -6.59
CA ASP A 74 5.38 -8.42 -7.72
C ASP A 74 5.86 -7.00 -7.40
N ILE A 75 6.91 -6.55 -8.11
CA ILE A 75 7.52 -5.24 -7.95
C ILE A 75 7.85 -4.67 -9.35
N SER A 76 7.33 -3.49 -9.64
CA SER A 76 7.75 -2.70 -10.80
C SER A 76 8.44 -1.40 -10.37
N ASP A 77 8.79 -0.53 -11.31
CA ASP A 77 9.49 0.73 -11.01
C ASP A 77 8.73 1.61 -10.00
N TYR A 78 7.39 1.60 -10.04
CA TYR A 78 6.56 2.51 -9.25
C TYR A 78 5.45 1.82 -8.47
N GLU A 79 5.42 0.49 -8.50
CA GLU A 79 4.33 -0.31 -7.96
C GLU A 79 4.85 -1.48 -7.15
N ILE A 80 4.10 -1.82 -6.09
CA ILE A 80 4.25 -3.05 -5.33
C ILE A 80 2.89 -3.74 -5.32
N VAL A 81 2.85 -4.99 -5.76
CA VAL A 81 1.71 -5.89 -5.58
C VAL A 81 2.01 -6.77 -4.38
N MET A 82 1.13 -6.74 -3.38
CA MET A 82 1.34 -7.45 -2.12
C MET A 82 0.02 -7.95 -1.53
N GLU A 83 0.12 -8.83 -0.54
CA GLU A 83 -0.99 -9.35 0.25
C GLU A 83 -1.82 -8.20 0.86
N ARG A 84 -3.14 -8.29 0.72
CA ARG A 84 -4.09 -7.42 1.41
C ARG A 84 -4.15 -7.87 2.87
N VAL A 85 -3.77 -6.97 3.78
CA VAL A 85 -3.90 -7.20 5.22
C VAL A 85 -5.24 -6.66 5.69
N GLU A 86 -6.10 -7.56 6.17
CA GLU A 86 -7.35 -7.18 6.81
C GLU A 86 -7.10 -6.70 8.24
N GLY A 87 -7.77 -5.61 8.62
CA GLY A 87 -7.68 -5.05 9.96
C GLY A 87 -7.99 -3.57 10.02
N VAL A 88 -7.96 -3.04 11.24
CA VAL A 88 -8.04 -1.60 11.50
C VAL A 88 -6.64 -1.00 11.56
N LEU A 89 -6.50 0.25 11.15
CA LEU A 89 -5.23 0.95 11.25
C LEU A 89 -4.85 1.13 12.73
N ALA A 90 -3.60 0.85 13.09
CA ALA A 90 -3.13 1.00 14.47
C ALA A 90 -3.43 2.39 15.07
N ARG A 91 -3.34 3.45 14.25
CA ARG A 91 -3.70 4.81 14.67
C ARG A 91 -5.14 4.91 15.19
N GLU A 92 -6.10 4.28 14.52
CA GLU A 92 -7.52 4.32 14.91
C GLU A 92 -7.77 3.57 16.21
N VAL A 93 -6.95 2.56 16.52
CA VAL A 93 -7.00 1.85 17.80
C VAL A 93 -6.51 2.76 18.93
N PHE A 94 -5.35 3.40 18.74
CA PHE A 94 -4.78 4.30 19.75
C PHE A 94 -5.65 5.54 20.02
N GLU A 95 -6.32 6.08 19.00
CA GLU A 95 -7.22 7.22 19.16
C GLU A 95 -8.45 6.85 20.02
N ARG A 96 -9.03 5.66 19.85
CA ARG A 96 -10.17 5.18 20.65
C ARG A 96 -9.84 4.94 22.12
N GLU A 97 -8.62 4.48 22.40
CA GLU A 97 -8.16 4.24 23.78
C GLU A 97 -7.92 5.58 24.52
N GLY A 98 -7.42 6.60 23.84
CA GLY A 98 -7.22 7.93 24.44
C GLY A 98 -8.52 8.65 24.80
N GLU A 99 -9.57 8.51 23.99
CA GLU A 99 -10.89 9.10 24.27
C GLU A 99 -11.62 8.42 25.43
N ALA A 100 -11.31 7.15 25.72
CA ALA A 100 -11.90 6.40 26.84
C ALA A 100 -11.34 6.80 28.21
N ASP A 101 -10.16 7.44 28.25
CA ASP A 101 -9.46 7.83 29.49
C ASP A 101 -9.78 9.27 29.93
N GLU A 102 -10.30 10.13 29.04
CA GLU A 102 -10.68 11.52 29.35
C GLU A 102 -12.14 11.68 29.85
N GLY A 103 -12.85 10.56 30.04
CA GLY A 103 -14.27 10.52 30.43
C GLY A 103 -14.57 9.96 31.83
N SER A 104 -13.57 9.77 32.69
CA SER A 104 -13.75 9.32 34.09
C SER A 104 -13.47 10.42 35.12
#